data_AF-A0A1M7R0F6-F1
#
_entry.id   AF-A0A1M7R0F6-F1
#
_cell.length_a   1.000
_cell.length_b   1.000
_cell.length_c   1.000
_cell.angle_alpha   90.00
_cell.angle_beta   90.00
_cell.angle_gamma   90.00
#
_symmetry.space_group_name_H-M   'P 1'
#
loop_
_entity.id
_entity.type
_entity.pdbx_description
1 polymer ?
#
loop_
_entity_poly.entity_id
_entity_poly.type
_entity_poly.pdbx_seq_one_letter_code
_entity_poly.pdbx_strand_id
1 'polypeptide(L)'
;MLVVIQGYFVARGLMRPDSTGDFVPGQALIMAFLYGVALYIYRDVIPYSLTLFGIAVAAAIALLITQKGAYLAPLPLTYITTYMGLLNPQKGSFIKSGDYSYGLYLYGFPLQQLVAHFGPSFHHWWINFGLAMAMGLCIAYFSWNFVELPASRLRPYLLSLEQRYILGRNRLLRMFRRQQAGLE
;
A
#
# COMPACT_ATOMS: atom_id res chain seq x y z
N MET A 1 -7.27 0.58 4.84
CA MET A 1 -6.16 1.52 5.19
C MET A 1 -6.39 2.92 4.62
N LEU A 2 -6.46 3.12 3.30
CA LEU A 2 -6.76 4.41 2.66
C LEU A 2 -8.05 5.07 3.18
N VAL A 3 -9.14 4.30 3.32
CA VAL A 3 -10.43 4.80 3.85
C VAL A 3 -10.32 5.24 5.32
N VAL A 4 -9.46 4.61 6.12
CA VAL A 4 -9.28 4.93 7.55
C VAL A 4 -8.44 6.20 7.70
N ILE A 5 -7.38 6.34 6.90
CA ILE A 5 -6.54 7.54 6.86
C ILE A 5 -7.33 8.74 6.33
N GLN A 6 -8.18 8.52 5.32
CA GLN A 6 -9.07 9.57 4.81
C GLN A 6 -10.17 9.89 5.82
N GLY A 7 -10.79 8.89 6.45
CA GLY A 7 -11.73 9.04 7.58
C GLY A 7 -11.16 9.89 8.71
N TYR A 8 -9.87 9.74 8.99
CA TYR A 8 -9.13 10.60 9.92
C TYR A 8 -9.03 12.05 9.45
N PHE A 9 -8.62 12.31 8.20
CA PHE A 9 -8.60 13.67 7.65
C PHE A 9 -10.00 14.30 7.59
N VAL A 10 -11.06 13.50 7.34
CA VAL A 10 -12.48 13.91 7.41
C VAL A 10 -12.85 14.38 8.82
N ALA A 11 -12.68 13.50 9.80
CA ALA A 11 -13.11 13.75 11.18
C ALA A 11 -12.33 14.92 11.78
N ARG A 12 -11.03 14.99 11.48
CA ARG A 12 -10.17 16.07 11.97
C ARG A 12 -10.46 17.41 11.25
N GLY A 13 -10.66 17.39 9.93
CA GLY A 13 -11.01 18.58 9.15
C GLY A 13 -12.41 19.15 9.46
N LEU A 14 -13.37 18.30 9.84
CA LEU A 14 -14.68 18.74 10.34
C LEU A 14 -14.61 19.31 11.76
N MET A 15 -13.79 18.72 12.64
CA MET A 15 -13.71 19.16 14.03
C MET A 15 -12.79 20.36 14.26
N ARG A 16 -11.82 20.63 13.37
CA ARG A 16 -10.87 21.74 13.47
C ARG A 16 -10.48 22.29 12.08
N PRO A 17 -11.29 23.18 11.50
CA PRO A 17 -11.01 23.77 10.18
C PRO A 17 -9.75 24.65 10.14
N ASP A 18 -9.20 25.06 11.29
CA ASP A 18 -8.13 26.07 11.39
C ASP A 18 -6.71 25.48 11.48
N SER A 19 -6.55 24.14 11.52
CA SER A 19 -5.24 23.49 11.65
C SER A 19 -4.52 23.40 10.31
N THR A 20 -3.89 24.50 9.90
CA THR A 20 -3.12 24.65 8.66
C THR A 20 -1.75 23.94 8.66
N GLY A 21 -1.47 23.02 9.59
CA GLY A 21 -0.10 22.49 9.77
C GLY A 21 0.02 21.11 10.42
N ASP A 22 -1.01 20.27 10.39
CA ASP A 22 -0.95 18.95 11.02
C ASP A 22 -0.25 17.90 10.13
N PHE A 23 1.07 18.08 9.95
CA PHE A 23 1.91 17.04 9.38
C PHE A 23 2.00 15.87 10.36
N VAL A 24 1.69 14.67 9.89
CA VAL A 24 2.01 13.44 10.63
C VAL A 24 3.54 13.41 10.74
N PRO A 25 4.11 13.45 11.97
CA PRO A 25 5.55 13.47 12.14
C PRO A 25 6.14 12.20 11.53
N GLY A 26 7.23 12.30 10.77
CA GLY A 26 7.86 11.14 10.12
C GLY A 26 8.22 10.01 11.10
N GLN A 27 8.44 10.36 12.37
CA GLN A 27 8.60 9.43 13.48
C GLN A 27 7.40 8.48 13.66
N ALA A 28 6.17 8.94 13.42
CA ALA A 28 4.99 8.09 13.49
C ALA A 28 5.01 6.96 12.44
N LEU A 29 5.68 7.17 11.30
CA LEU A 29 5.87 6.12 10.29
C LEU A 29 6.83 5.02 10.80
N ILE A 30 7.91 5.43 11.48
CA ILE A 30 8.84 4.50 12.14
C ILE A 30 8.10 3.72 13.22
N MET A 31 7.29 4.39 14.04
CA MET A 31 6.48 3.72 15.06
C MET A 31 5.48 2.74 14.44
N ALA A 32 4.79 3.13 13.35
CA ALA A 32 3.88 2.24 12.64
C ALA A 32 4.58 0.97 12.14
N PHE A 33 5.78 1.11 11.58
CA PHE A 33 6.61 -0.03 11.17
C PHE A 33 6.98 -0.92 12.37
N LEU A 34 7.48 -0.33 13.45
CA LEU A 34 7.87 -1.07 14.65
C LEU A 34 6.69 -1.79 15.32
N TYR A 35 5.52 -1.17 15.42
CA TYR A 35 4.31 -1.84 15.92
C TYR A 35 3.86 -2.97 15.00
N GLY A 36 4.03 -2.82 13.68
CA GLY A 36 3.86 -3.90 12.72
C GLY A 36 4.75 -5.10 13.00
N VAL A 37 6.06 -4.86 13.19
CA VAL A 37 7.04 -5.89 13.53
C VAL A 37 6.70 -6.54 14.88
N ALA A 38 6.37 -5.74 15.90
CA ALA A 38 5.99 -6.24 17.21
C ALA A 38 4.75 -7.14 17.12
N LEU A 39 3.70 -6.71 16.43
CA LEU A 39 2.49 -7.51 16.23
C LEU A 39 2.78 -8.82 15.50
N TYR A 40 3.71 -8.82 14.54
CA TYR A 40 4.15 -10.04 13.85
C TYR A 40 4.89 -11.00 14.79
N ILE A 41 5.79 -10.49 15.64
CA ILE A 41 6.52 -11.31 16.63
C ILE A 41 5.56 -11.93 17.65
N TYR A 42 4.57 -11.15 18.12
CA TYR A 42 3.59 -11.59 19.12
C TYR A 42 2.32 -12.22 18.51
N ARG A 43 2.34 -12.59 17.23
CA ARG A 43 1.15 -13.11 16.53
C ARG A 43 0.53 -14.35 17.17
N ASP A 44 1.35 -15.19 17.82
CA ASP A 44 0.90 -16.45 18.42
C ASP A 44 0.20 -16.23 19.78
N VAL A 45 0.38 -15.05 20.38
CA VAL A 45 -0.20 -14.66 21.68
C VAL A 45 -1.44 -13.79 21.50
N ILE A 46 -1.50 -12.99 20.43
CA ILE A 46 -2.58 -12.03 20.19
C ILE A 46 -3.81 -12.77 19.64
N PRO A 47 -4.94 -12.82 20.36
CA PRO A 47 -6.10 -13.57 19.91
C PRO A 47 -6.84 -12.81 18.81
N TYR A 48 -7.23 -13.53 17.76
CA TYR A 48 -8.10 -13.01 16.71
C TYR A 48 -9.54 -12.93 17.22
N SER A 49 -9.97 -11.74 17.67
CA SER A 49 -11.35 -11.52 18.14
C SER A 49 -11.98 -10.24 17.60
N LEU A 50 -13.28 -10.32 17.32
CA LEU A 50 -14.10 -9.18 16.90
C LEU A 50 -14.21 -8.12 18.02
N THR A 51 -14.19 -8.56 19.28
CA THR A 51 -14.21 -7.66 20.45
C THR A 51 -12.95 -6.80 20.51
N LEU A 52 -11.77 -7.40 20.35
CA LEU A 52 -10.51 -6.64 20.26
C LEU A 52 -10.49 -5.73 19.04
N PHE A 53 -11.11 -6.14 17.92
CA PHE A 53 -11.26 -5.27 16.75
C PHE A 53 -12.09 -4.03 17.07
N GLY A 54 -13.25 -4.19 17.73
CA GLY A 54 -14.07 -3.06 18.17
C GLY A 54 -13.34 -2.13 19.14
N ILE A 55 -12.62 -2.70 20.11
CA ILE A 55 -11.79 -1.93 21.06
C ILE A 55 -10.68 -1.18 20.32
N ALA A 56 -9.99 -1.83 19.38
CA ALA A 56 -8.94 -1.20 18.59
C ALA A 56 -9.49 -0.06 17.73
N VAL A 57 -10.68 -0.22 17.12
CA VAL A 57 -11.34 0.85 16.37
C VAL A 57 -11.67 2.05 17.28
N ALA A 58 -12.27 1.80 18.44
CA ALA A 58 -12.58 2.87 19.40
C ALA A 58 -11.30 3.58 19.90
N ALA A 59 -10.26 2.82 20.24
CA ALA A 59 -8.97 3.35 20.66
C ALA A 59 -8.29 4.15 19.54
N ALA A 60 -8.35 3.68 18.29
CA ALA A 60 -7.84 4.41 17.14
C ALA A 60 -8.56 5.75 16.98
N ILE A 61 -9.89 5.77 17.02
CA ILE A 61 -10.68 7.02 16.92
C ILE A 61 -10.29 7.99 18.05
N ALA A 62 -10.26 7.53 19.30
CA ALA A 62 -9.91 8.38 20.45
C ALA A 62 -8.49 8.96 20.36
N LEU A 63 -7.51 8.14 19.95
CA LEU A 63 -6.12 8.57 19.79
C LEU A 63 -5.94 9.54 18.61
N LEU A 64 -6.68 9.33 17.52
CA LEU A 64 -6.61 10.18 16.34
C LEU A 64 -7.24 11.58 16.57
N ILE A 65 -8.21 11.70 17.48
CA ILE A 65 -8.78 12.98 17.92
C ILE A 65 -7.79 13.77 18.80
N THR A 66 -6.87 13.08 19.48
CA THR A 66 -5.94 13.71 20.44
C THR A 66 -4.67 14.20 19.74
N GLN A 67 -4.23 15.44 20.00
CA GLN A 67 -3.03 16.05 19.37
C GLN A 67 -1.75 15.22 19.51
N LYS A 68 -1.50 14.64 20.69
CA LYS A 68 -0.34 13.76 20.95
C LYS A 68 -0.59 12.29 20.62
N GLY A 69 -1.82 11.91 20.27
CA GLY A 69 -2.19 10.53 20.03
C GLY A 69 -1.68 9.98 18.70
N ALA A 70 -1.14 10.82 17.81
CA ALA A 70 -0.57 10.41 16.52
C ALA A 70 0.59 9.39 16.65
N TYR A 71 1.31 9.35 17.77
CA TYR A 71 2.38 8.38 18.01
C TYR A 71 1.88 7.01 18.49
N LEU A 72 0.74 6.97 19.18
CA LEU A 72 0.15 5.73 19.69
C LEU A 72 -0.94 5.19 18.77
N ALA A 73 -1.57 6.03 17.96
CA ALA A 73 -2.59 5.63 16.98
C ALA A 73 -2.15 4.51 16.02
N PRO A 74 -0.87 4.39 15.62
CA PRO A 74 -0.44 3.28 14.77
C PRO A 74 -0.62 1.90 15.42
N LEU A 75 -0.53 1.77 16.75
CA LEU A 75 -0.68 0.49 17.45
C LEU A 75 -2.06 -0.16 17.19
N PRO A 76 -3.21 0.49 17.51
CA PRO A 76 -4.51 -0.08 17.18
C PRO A 76 -4.76 -0.17 15.67
N LEU A 77 -4.22 0.76 14.87
CA LEU A 77 -4.33 0.71 13.41
C LEU A 77 -3.66 -0.53 12.80
N THR A 78 -2.53 -0.98 13.37
CA THR A 78 -1.86 -2.22 12.95
C THR A 78 -2.74 -3.43 13.23
N TYR A 79 -3.37 -3.52 14.41
CA TYR A 79 -4.30 -4.62 14.70
C TYR A 79 -5.52 -4.61 13.78
N ILE A 80 -6.14 -3.44 13.55
CA ILE A 80 -7.27 -3.29 12.61
C ILE A 80 -6.86 -3.74 11.21
N THR A 81 -5.71 -3.30 10.71
CA THR A 81 -5.22 -3.62 9.37
C THR A 81 -4.94 -5.12 9.24
N THR A 82 -4.30 -5.73 10.23
CA THR A 82 -4.05 -7.17 10.25
C THR A 82 -5.36 -7.96 10.31
N TYR A 83 -6.29 -7.60 11.20
CA TYR A 83 -7.60 -8.24 11.31
C TYR A 83 -8.37 -8.21 9.97
N MET A 84 -8.42 -7.04 9.31
CA MET A 84 -9.04 -6.92 7.99
C MET A 84 -8.31 -7.73 6.91
N GLY A 85 -6.99 -7.85 6.99
CA GLY A 85 -6.19 -8.68 6.08
C GLY A 85 -6.48 -10.18 6.25
N LEU A 86 -6.72 -10.62 7.48
CA LEU A 86 -7.09 -12.01 7.77
C LEU A 86 -8.52 -12.36 7.37
N LEU A 87 -9.43 -11.37 7.26
CA LEU A 87 -10.81 -11.61 6.83
C LEU A 87 -10.93 -12.22 5.42
N ASN A 88 -9.87 -12.14 4.61
CA ASN A 88 -9.75 -12.61 3.22
C ASN A 88 -11.11 -12.64 2.48
N PRO A 89 -11.79 -11.48 2.35
CA PRO A 89 -13.12 -11.43 1.79
C PRO A 89 -13.09 -11.89 0.32
N GLN A 90 -14.18 -12.50 -0.15
CA GLN A 90 -14.28 -12.94 -1.53
C GLN A 90 -14.08 -11.76 -2.47
N LYS A 91 -12.97 -11.76 -3.21
CA LYS A 91 -12.64 -10.73 -4.19
C LYS A 91 -13.72 -10.76 -5.28
N GLY A 92 -14.47 -9.68 -5.43
CA GLY A 92 -15.44 -9.52 -6.51
C GLY A 92 -14.77 -9.63 -7.88
N SER A 93 -15.54 -10.04 -8.90
CA SER A 93 -15.05 -10.27 -10.28
C SER A 93 -14.26 -9.07 -10.83
N PHE A 94 -14.66 -7.85 -10.49
CA PHE A 94 -13.98 -6.62 -10.87
C PHE A 94 -12.54 -6.52 -10.34
N ILE A 95 -12.30 -6.93 -9.10
CA ILE A 95 -10.96 -6.94 -8.47
C ILE A 95 -10.11 -8.11 -8.98
N LYS A 96 -10.74 -9.18 -9.48
CA LYS A 96 -10.05 -10.32 -10.09
C LYS A 96 -9.66 -10.07 -11.56
N SER A 97 -10.31 -9.12 -12.23
CA SER A 97 -10.11 -8.83 -13.65
C SER A 97 -8.80 -8.07 -13.93
N GLY A 98 -8.22 -7.39 -12.92
CA GLY A 98 -6.92 -6.75 -13.04
C GLY A 98 -6.36 -6.14 -11.76
N ASP A 99 -5.04 -5.90 -11.74
CA ASP A 99 -4.32 -5.24 -10.63
C ASP A 99 -4.52 -3.71 -10.64
N TYR A 100 -5.78 -3.26 -10.65
CA TYR A 100 -6.10 -1.83 -10.63
C TYR A 100 -5.52 -1.08 -9.42
N SER A 101 -5.32 -1.79 -8.31
CA SER A 101 -4.64 -1.25 -7.12
C SER A 101 -3.22 -0.80 -7.41
N TYR A 102 -2.53 -1.43 -8.37
CA TYR A 102 -1.17 -1.05 -8.76
C TYR A 102 -1.16 0.28 -9.51
N GLY A 103 -2.04 0.46 -10.50
CA GLY A 103 -2.21 1.74 -11.18
C GLY A 103 -2.59 2.86 -10.22
N LEU A 104 -3.50 2.58 -9.27
CA LEU A 104 -3.89 3.57 -8.27
C LEU A 104 -2.75 3.93 -7.30
N TYR A 105 -1.87 2.97 -6.98
CA TYR A 105 -0.68 3.22 -6.17
C TYR A 105 0.34 4.10 -6.89
N LEU A 106 0.60 3.85 -8.18
CA LEU A 106 1.53 4.64 -8.98
C LEU A 106 1.03 6.07 -9.22
N TYR A 107 -0.24 6.22 -9.61
CA TYR A 107 -0.77 7.51 -10.07
C TYR A 107 -1.49 8.30 -8.98
N GLY A 108 -1.83 7.70 -7.84
CA GLY A 108 -2.62 8.36 -6.79
C GLY A 108 -2.01 9.68 -6.32
N PHE A 109 -0.74 9.68 -5.89
CA PHE A 109 -0.10 10.89 -5.40
C PHE A 109 0.12 11.97 -6.49
N PRO A 110 0.66 11.64 -7.68
CA PRO A 110 0.76 12.60 -8.78
C PRO A 110 -0.59 13.23 -9.17
N LEU A 111 -1.67 12.44 -9.18
CA LEU A 111 -3.01 12.95 -9.48
C LEU A 111 -3.56 13.86 -8.38
N GLN A 112 -3.29 13.56 -7.10
CA GLN A 112 -3.65 14.45 -6.00
C GLN A 112 -2.92 15.81 -6.10
N GLN A 113 -1.63 15.79 -6.47
CA GLN A 113 -0.85 17.01 -6.71
C GLN A 113 -1.36 17.79 -7.93
N LEU A 114 -1.73 17.08 -9.01
CA LEU A 114 -2.33 17.68 -10.20
C LEU A 114 -3.66 18.35 -9.86
N VAL A 115 -4.52 17.71 -9.08
CA VAL A 115 -5.79 18.30 -8.64
C VAL A 115 -5.56 19.51 -7.75
N ALA A 116 -4.61 19.44 -6.81
CA ALA A 116 -4.24 20.58 -5.95
C ALA A 116 -3.71 21.79 -6.75
N HIS A 117 -3.08 21.56 -7.90
CA HIS A 117 -2.56 22.62 -8.77
C HIS A 117 -3.65 23.55 -9.33
N PHE A 118 -4.90 23.08 -9.49
CA PHE A 118 -5.99 23.88 -10.06
C PHE A 118 -6.53 24.98 -9.13
N GLY A 119 -6.03 25.07 -7.89
CA GLY A 119 -6.26 26.22 -7.01
C GLY A 119 -6.72 25.87 -5.60
N PRO A 120 -6.92 26.89 -4.74
CA PRO A 120 -7.23 26.73 -3.31
C PRO A 120 -8.46 25.85 -3.04
N SER A 121 -9.51 25.97 -3.85
CA SER A 121 -10.74 25.17 -3.71
C SER A 121 -10.50 23.66 -3.88
N PHE A 122 -9.45 23.26 -4.59
CA PHE A 122 -9.10 21.85 -4.80
C PHE A 122 -8.17 21.28 -3.72
N HIS A 123 -7.81 22.09 -2.71
CA HIS A 123 -7.09 21.64 -1.52
C HIS A 123 -8.03 21.01 -0.48
N HIS A 124 -9.35 21.19 -0.61
CA HIS A 124 -10.31 20.47 0.21
C HIS A 124 -10.16 18.96 -0.01
N TRP A 125 -9.86 18.24 1.07
CA TRP A 125 -9.47 16.82 1.00
C TRP A 125 -10.50 15.95 0.27
N TRP A 126 -11.82 16.23 0.43
CA TRP A 126 -12.88 15.45 -0.22
C TRP A 126 -12.94 15.70 -1.74
N ILE A 127 -12.70 16.94 -2.17
CA ILE A 127 -12.66 17.32 -3.60
C ILE A 127 -11.42 16.70 -4.23
N ASN A 128 -10.27 16.88 -3.59
CA ASN A 128 -9.01 16.35 -4.05
C ASN A 128 -9.06 14.83 -4.18
N PHE A 129 -9.51 14.14 -3.12
CA PHE A 129 -9.63 12.69 -3.10
C PHE A 129 -10.65 12.20 -4.13
N GLY A 130 -11.84 12.80 -4.21
CA GLY A 130 -12.88 12.38 -5.15
C GLY A 130 -12.42 12.46 -6.60
N LEU A 131 -11.81 13.59 -6.98
CA LEU A 131 -11.28 13.80 -8.32
C LEU A 131 -10.08 12.90 -8.60
N ALA A 132 -9.09 12.86 -7.71
CA ALA A 132 -7.90 12.04 -7.90
C ALA A 132 -8.22 10.53 -7.93
N MET A 133 -9.21 10.08 -7.14
CA MET A 133 -9.69 8.71 -7.17
C MET A 133 -10.40 8.40 -8.48
N ALA A 134 -11.29 9.28 -8.96
CA ALA A 134 -11.98 9.09 -10.24
C ALA A 134 -10.98 9.05 -11.41
N MET A 135 -10.07 10.02 -11.46
CA MET A 135 -9.00 10.06 -12.46
C MET A 135 -8.08 8.83 -12.36
N GLY A 136 -7.72 8.43 -11.13
CA GLY A 136 -6.86 7.29 -10.86
C GLY A 136 -7.48 5.98 -11.28
N LEU A 137 -8.77 5.77 -11.05
CA LEU A 137 -9.50 4.59 -11.52
C LEU A 137 -9.60 4.57 -13.05
N CYS A 138 -9.86 5.71 -13.70
CA CYS A 138 -9.86 5.80 -15.16
C CYS A 138 -8.49 5.44 -15.73
N ILE A 139 -7.41 6.05 -15.22
CA ILE A 139 -6.04 5.77 -15.69
C ILE A 139 -5.63 4.34 -15.37
N ALA A 140 -5.96 3.80 -14.20
CA ALA A 140 -5.70 2.41 -13.86
C ALA A 140 -6.42 1.46 -14.81
N TYR A 141 -7.67 1.77 -15.19
CA TYR A 141 -8.41 1.00 -16.17
C TYR A 141 -7.75 1.04 -17.56
N PHE A 142 -7.36 2.22 -18.04
CA PHE A 142 -6.65 2.33 -19.33
C PHE A 142 -5.27 1.67 -19.28
N SER A 143 -4.48 1.88 -18.22
CA SER A 143 -3.16 1.26 -18.01
C SER A 143 -3.26 -0.26 -18.05
N TRP A 144 -4.25 -0.83 -17.36
CA TRP A 144 -4.46 -2.27 -17.33
C TRP A 144 -4.73 -2.83 -18.73
N ASN A 145 -5.67 -2.23 -19.46
CA ASN A 145 -6.10 -2.74 -20.76
C ASN A 145 -5.04 -2.56 -21.86
N PHE A 146 -4.28 -1.45 -21.84
CA PHE A 146 -3.37 -1.09 -22.93
C PHE A 146 -1.90 -1.42 -22.66
N VAL A 147 -1.47 -1.50 -21.41
CA VAL A 147 -0.06 -1.71 -21.05
C VAL A 147 0.14 -3.03 -20.32
N GLU A 148 -0.56 -3.24 -19.22
CA GLU A 148 -0.28 -4.36 -18.32
C GLU A 148 -0.79 -5.70 -18.87
N LEU A 149 -1.96 -5.73 -19.51
CA LEU A 149 -2.50 -6.95 -20.13
C LEU A 149 -1.64 -7.43 -21.31
N PRO A 150 -1.19 -6.57 -22.25
CA PRO A 150 -0.23 -6.98 -23.28
C PRO A 150 1.13 -7.36 -22.70
N ALA A 151 1.69 -6.58 -21.78
CA ALA A 151 3.00 -6.87 -21.18
C ALA A 151 3.01 -8.22 -20.43
N SER A 152 1.92 -8.53 -19.72
CA SER A 152 1.76 -9.81 -19.02
C SER A 152 1.74 -11.01 -19.97
N ARG A 153 1.23 -10.84 -21.20
CA ARG A 153 1.28 -11.89 -22.25
C ARG A 153 2.69 -12.12 -22.78
N LEU A 154 3.56 -11.10 -22.76
CA LEU A 154 4.96 -11.22 -23.17
C LEU A 154 5.87 -11.77 -22.05
N ARG A 155 5.44 -11.70 -20.79
CA ARG A 155 6.21 -12.14 -19.62
C ARG A 155 6.72 -13.60 -19.71
N PRO A 156 5.91 -14.60 -20.12
CA PRO A 156 6.40 -15.99 -20.24
C PRO A 156 7.52 -16.13 -21.27
N TYR A 157 7.46 -15.38 -22.37
CA TYR A 157 8.48 -15.41 -23.41
C TYR A 157 9.80 -14.82 -22.91
N LEU A 158 9.76 -13.67 -22.22
CA LEU A 158 10.94 -13.06 -21.60
C LEU A 158 11.59 -13.98 -20.56
N LEU A 159 10.79 -14.58 -19.68
CA LEU A 159 11.28 -15.53 -18.68
C LEU A 159 11.91 -16.77 -19.31
N SER A 160 11.36 -17.26 -20.43
CA SER A 160 11.94 -18.40 -21.16
C SER A 160 13.32 -18.05 -21.76
N LEU A 161 13.48 -16.83 -22.27
CA LEU A 161 14.76 -16.35 -22.81
C LEU A 161 15.81 -16.16 -21.72
N GLU A 162 15.41 -15.59 -20.58
CA GLU A 162 16.26 -15.42 -19.41
C GLU A 162 16.75 -16.79 -18.88
N GLN A 163 15.85 -17.76 -18.73
CA GLN A 163 16.24 -19.12 -18.31
C GLN A 163 17.24 -19.75 -19.28
N ARG A 164 17.04 -19.61 -20.60
CA ARG A 164 17.98 -20.13 -21.60
C ARG A 164 19.35 -19.46 -21.50
N TYR A 165 19.38 -18.14 -21.29
CA TYR A 165 20.62 -17.39 -21.09
C TYR A 165 21.36 -17.84 -19.81
N ILE A 166 20.65 -17.95 -18.68
CA ILE A 166 21.23 -18.38 -17.41
C ILE A 166 21.79 -19.80 -17.52
N LEU A 167 21.07 -20.73 -18.15
CA LEU A 167 21.53 -22.09 -18.38
C LEU A 167 22.79 -22.13 -19.25
N GLY A 168 22.83 -21.34 -20.33
CA GLY A 168 24.00 -21.22 -21.20
C GLY A 168 25.22 -20.67 -20.45
N ARG A 169 25.04 -19.56 -19.72
CA ARG A 169 26.08 -18.94 -18.88
C ARG A 169 26.62 -19.92 -17.83
N ASN A 170 25.73 -20.61 -17.12
CA ASN A 170 26.12 -21.59 -16.11
C ASN A 170 26.87 -22.78 -16.70
N ARG A 171 26.52 -23.21 -17.92
CA ARG A 171 27.22 -24.29 -18.63
C ARG A 171 28.65 -23.89 -19.01
N LEU A 172 28.83 -22.69 -19.56
CA LEU A 172 30.14 -22.12 -19.90
C LEU A 172 31.02 -21.97 -18.65
N LEU A 173 30.49 -21.38 -17.58
CA LEU A 173 31.21 -21.22 -16.31
C LEU A 173 31.65 -22.55 -15.71
N ARG A 174 30.85 -23.63 -15.84
CA ARG A 174 31.24 -24.98 -15.40
C ARG A 174 32.37 -25.56 -16.24
N MET A 175 32.40 -25.32 -17.56
CA MET A 175 33.50 -25.79 -18.41
C MET A 175 34.82 -25.11 -18.03
N PHE A 176 34.83 -23.79 -17.89
CA PHE A 176 36.02 -23.05 -17.43
C PHE A 176 36.52 -23.52 -16.06
N ARG A 177 35.60 -23.73 -15.10
CA ARG A 177 35.95 -24.20 -13.76
C ARG A 177 36.53 -25.63 -13.75
N ARG A 178 36.03 -26.51 -14.63
CA ARG A 178 36.59 -27.87 -14.81
C ARG A 178 37.97 -27.85 -15.45
N GLN A 179 38.21 -26.92 -16.36
CA GLN A 179 39.50 -26.79 -17.03
C GLN A 179 40.59 -26.27 -16.07
N GLN A 180 40.25 -25.37 -15.15
CA GLN A 180 41.15 -24.94 -14.07
C GLN A 180 41.44 -26.06 -13.06
N ALA A 181 40.44 -26.88 -12.71
CA ALA A 181 40.60 -27.96 -11.73
C ALA A 181 41.36 -29.20 -12.26
N GLY A 182 41.59 -29.31 -13.57
CA GLY A 182 42.40 -30.39 -14.17
C GLY A 182 43.84 -29.99 -14.51
N LEU A 183 44.24 -28.77 -14.15
CA LEU A 183 45.59 -28.22 -14.34
C LEU A 183 46.38 -28.12 -13.02
N GLU A 184 45.78 -28.54 -11.90
CA GLU A 184 46.44 -28.80 -10.61
C GLU A 184 46.62 -30.32 -10.42
#